data_AF-A0A1I5BFQ0-F1
#
_entry.id   AF-A0A1I5BFQ0-F1
#
_cell.length_a   1.000
_cell.length_b   1.000
_cell.length_c   1.000
_cell.angle_alpha   90.00
_cell.angle_beta   90.00
_cell.angle_gamma   90.00
#
_symmetry.space_group_name_H-M   'P 1'
#
loop_
_entity.id
_entity.type
_entity.pdbx_description
1 polymer ?
#
loop_
_entity_poly.entity_id
_entity_poly.type
_entity_poly.pdbx_seq_one_letter_code
_entity_poly.pdbx_strand_id
1 'polypeptide(L)'
;MKSKSKGRLFIHLGPPKTGTTSFQYLLQKIEKEEWFYGGITQPRSGKKELSKLIFNYCSGQNNDLKYVCYEIDFHFKKFKNIFISEEMLLVHQNKSSLTDKLSRLKVIAANYNTTYIYVSRSTESVLPSYYQERHRNLPEEYQKNFGSVSSTLSPSSSGGTPGGGKFSFSFYWLLNPTPVGLQI
;
A
#
# COMPACT_ATOMS: atom_id res chain seq x y z
N MET A 1 -1.51 -31.29 -5.24
CA MET A 1 -1.66 -29.84 -5.51
C MET A 1 -2.86 -29.36 -4.71
N LYS A 2 -2.71 -28.37 -3.80
CA LYS A 2 -3.86 -27.81 -3.08
C LYS A 2 -4.77 -27.08 -4.07
N SER A 3 -6.08 -27.32 -4.05
CA SER A 3 -7.01 -26.53 -4.86
C SER A 3 -6.95 -25.08 -4.37
N LYS A 4 -6.71 -24.13 -5.27
CA LYS A 4 -6.79 -22.70 -4.93
C LYS A 4 -8.16 -22.41 -4.32
N SER A 5 -8.21 -21.57 -3.28
CA SER A 5 -9.47 -21.15 -2.69
C SER A 5 -10.37 -20.51 -3.77
N LYS A 6 -11.69 -20.66 -3.64
CA LYS A 6 -12.65 -20.05 -4.58
C LYS A 6 -12.67 -18.51 -4.50
N GLY A 7 -12.04 -17.93 -3.48
CA GLY A 7 -11.95 -16.48 -3.25
C GLY A 7 -10.76 -15.81 -3.93
N ARG A 8 -10.68 -14.48 -3.80
CA ARG A 8 -9.60 -13.64 -4.33
C ARG A 8 -8.88 -12.89 -3.21
N LEU A 9 -7.56 -12.93 -3.25
CA LEU A 9 -6.68 -12.18 -2.35
C LEU A 9 -6.20 -10.92 -3.07
N PHE A 10 -6.51 -9.75 -2.54
CA PHE A 10 -6.02 -8.47 -3.04
C PHE A 10 -4.90 -7.98 -2.15
N ILE A 11 -3.72 -7.74 -2.73
CA ILE A 11 -2.56 -7.23 -2.00
C ILE A 11 -2.21 -5.85 -2.54
N HIS A 12 -2.52 -4.83 -1.76
CA HIS A 12 -2.11 -3.47 -2.03
C HIS A 12 -0.66 -3.26 -1.57
N LEU A 13 0.21 -3.05 -2.56
CA LEU A 13 1.60 -2.65 -2.44
C LEU A 13 1.70 -1.16 -2.74
N GLY A 14 1.70 -0.35 -1.70
CA GLY A 14 1.78 1.10 -1.85
C GLY A 14 3.10 1.62 -1.30
N PRO A 15 3.93 2.32 -2.09
CA PRO A 15 5.11 2.98 -1.55
C PRO A 15 4.71 4.07 -0.55
N PRO A 16 5.59 4.42 0.39
CA PRO A 16 5.31 5.54 1.28
C PRO A 16 4.94 6.81 0.54
N LYS A 17 3.95 7.52 1.08
CA LYS A 17 3.53 8.86 0.63
C LYS A 17 2.89 8.92 -0.77
N THR A 18 2.54 7.80 -1.37
CA THR A 18 1.83 7.76 -2.67
C THR A 18 0.31 7.75 -2.54
N GLY A 19 -0.25 8.23 -1.42
CA GLY A 19 -1.69 8.17 -1.16
C GLY A 19 -2.17 6.85 -0.56
N THR A 20 -1.24 6.02 -0.08
CA THR A 20 -1.50 4.74 0.60
C THR A 20 -2.47 4.88 1.75
N THR A 21 -2.27 5.88 2.62
CA THR A 21 -3.15 6.14 3.76
C THR A 21 -4.58 6.49 3.32
N SER A 22 -4.74 7.32 2.30
CA SER A 22 -6.06 7.65 1.75
C SER A 22 -6.75 6.41 1.17
N PHE A 23 -6.01 5.55 0.48
CA PHE A 23 -6.55 4.29 -0.05
C PHE A 23 -6.90 3.31 1.06
N GLN A 24 -6.10 3.22 2.13
CA GLN A 24 -6.41 2.43 3.33
C GLN A 24 -7.71 2.93 4.00
N TYR A 25 -7.90 4.25 4.14
CA TYR A 25 -9.15 4.81 4.65
C TYR A 25 -10.35 4.45 3.79
N LEU A 26 -10.19 4.47 2.45
CA LEU A 26 -11.25 4.05 1.54
C LEU A 26 -11.59 2.58 1.75
N LEU A 27 -10.60 1.69 1.71
CA LEU A 27 -10.81 0.24 1.86
C LEU A 27 -11.45 -0.13 3.20
N GLN A 28 -11.09 0.57 4.28
CA GLN A 28 -11.68 0.37 5.62
C GLN A 28 -13.17 0.70 5.70
N LYS A 29 -13.65 1.62 4.86
CA LYS A 29 -15.05 2.06 4.82
C LYS A 29 -15.92 1.22 3.88
N ILE A 30 -15.33 0.29 3.12
CA ILE A 30 -16.10 -0.57 2.22
C ILE A 30 -16.76 -1.67 3.04
N GLU A 31 -18.06 -1.54 3.26
CA GLU A 31 -18.89 -2.54 3.91
C GLU A 31 -19.60 -3.38 2.83
N LYS A 32 -19.01 -4.53 2.50
CA LYS A 32 -19.62 -5.53 1.61
C LYS A 32 -19.55 -6.88 2.31
N GLU A 33 -20.66 -7.63 2.35
CA GLU A 33 -20.76 -8.89 3.11
C GLU A 33 -19.68 -9.92 2.77
N GLU A 34 -19.25 -9.94 1.50
CA GLU A 34 -18.26 -10.90 1.00
C GLU A 34 -16.81 -10.40 1.10
N TRP A 35 -16.58 -9.24 1.71
CA TRP A 35 -15.29 -8.55 1.74
C TRP A 35 -14.74 -8.51 3.16
N PHE A 36 -13.44 -8.75 3.27
CA PHE A 36 -12.69 -8.60 4.51
C PHE A 36 -11.49 -7.69 4.29
N TYR A 37 -11.37 -6.65 5.11
CA TYR A 37 -10.18 -5.80 5.15
C TYR A 37 -9.26 -6.26 6.28
N GLY A 38 -8.14 -6.90 5.90
CA GLY A 38 -7.09 -7.35 6.80
C GLY A 38 -5.84 -6.45 6.79
N GLY A 39 -5.93 -5.26 6.19
CA GLY A 39 -4.84 -4.29 6.11
C GLY A 39 -4.61 -3.48 7.39
N ILE A 40 -3.61 -2.59 7.34
CA ILE A 40 -3.37 -1.62 8.41
C ILE A 40 -4.57 -0.70 8.58
N THR A 41 -5.05 -0.55 9.81
CA THR A 41 -6.16 0.34 10.18
C THR A 41 -5.66 1.78 10.37
N GLN A 42 -6.51 2.77 10.08
CA GLN A 42 -6.19 4.19 10.20
C GLN A 42 -7.34 4.91 10.95
N PRO A 43 -7.06 5.62 12.05
CA PRO A 43 -5.76 5.69 12.74
C PRO A 43 -5.35 4.32 13.29
N ARG A 44 -4.04 4.09 13.42
CA ARG A 44 -3.50 2.78 13.85
C ARG A 44 -4.06 2.41 15.23
N SER A 45 -4.83 1.32 15.30
CA SER A 45 -5.48 0.92 16.54
C SER A 45 -4.69 -0.11 17.38
N GLY A 46 -3.47 -0.47 16.95
CA GLY A 46 -2.63 -1.45 17.63
C GLY A 46 -3.18 -2.88 17.69
N LYS A 47 -4.28 -3.17 16.98
CA LYS A 47 -4.88 -4.51 16.91
C LYS A 47 -3.94 -5.43 16.13
N LYS A 48 -4.13 -6.74 16.23
CA LYS A 48 -3.41 -7.69 15.36
C LYS A 48 -4.04 -7.62 13.97
N GLU A 49 -3.43 -6.90 13.04
CA GLU A 49 -3.84 -6.92 11.63
C GLU A 49 -3.16 -8.08 10.87
N LEU A 50 -3.90 -8.68 9.93
CA LEU A 50 -3.37 -9.73 9.05
C LEU A 50 -2.20 -9.21 8.20
N SER A 51 -2.20 -7.93 7.82
CA SER A 51 -1.06 -7.26 7.19
C SER A 51 0.22 -7.33 8.02
N LYS A 52 0.14 -7.17 9.34
CA LYS A 52 1.29 -7.24 10.24
C LYS A 52 1.86 -8.66 10.29
N LEU A 53 0.99 -9.67 10.30
CA LEU A 53 1.42 -11.07 10.23
C LEU A 53 2.15 -11.36 8.91
N ILE A 54 1.58 -10.94 7.78
CA ILE A 54 2.19 -11.09 6.44
C ILE A 54 3.52 -10.34 6.39
N PHE A 55 3.56 -9.11 6.89
CA PHE A 55 4.77 -8.29 6.95
C PHE A 55 5.88 -8.96 7.77
N ASN A 56 5.55 -9.49 8.95
CA ASN A 56 6.51 -10.18 9.81
C ASN A 56 7.11 -11.41 9.11
N TYR A 57 6.29 -12.17 8.37
CA TYR A 57 6.77 -13.28 7.56
C TYR A 57 7.69 -12.82 6.43
N CYS A 58 7.27 -11.82 5.67
CA CYS A 58 8.04 -11.30 4.55
C CYS A 58 9.37 -10.69 5.01
N SER A 59 9.39 -10.04 6.17
CA SER A 59 10.58 -9.41 6.75
C SER A 59 11.50 -10.37 7.51
N GLY A 60 11.17 -11.67 7.53
CA GLY A 60 11.97 -12.70 8.21
C GLY A 60 11.86 -12.68 9.74
N GLN A 61 10.97 -11.89 10.32
CA GLN A 61 10.71 -11.86 11.77
C GLN A 61 9.89 -13.08 12.24
N ASN A 62 9.14 -13.69 11.32
CA ASN A 62 8.47 -14.96 11.49
C ASN A 62 8.77 -15.82 10.25
N ASN A 63 8.96 -17.13 10.40
CA ASN A 63 9.17 -18.05 9.28
C ASN A 63 8.04 -19.09 9.12
N ASP A 64 6.97 -18.97 9.90
CA ASP A 64 5.83 -19.88 9.87
C ASP A 64 4.85 -19.53 8.75
N LEU A 65 5.18 -19.97 7.53
CA LEU A 65 4.29 -19.86 6.37
C LEU A 65 2.95 -20.56 6.61
N LYS A 66 2.94 -21.69 7.35
CA LYS A 66 1.72 -22.46 7.58
C LYS A 66 0.74 -21.66 8.41
N TYR A 67 1.22 -20.97 9.45
CA TYR A 67 0.39 -20.09 10.26
C TYR A 67 -0.16 -18.90 9.47
N VAL A 68 0.67 -18.25 8.63
CA VAL A 68 0.20 -17.15 7.75
C VAL A 68 -0.91 -17.63 6.82
N CYS A 69 -0.72 -18.77 6.15
CA CYS A 69 -1.75 -19.32 5.26
C CYS A 69 -3.00 -19.75 6.03
N TYR A 70 -2.86 -20.32 7.23
CA TYR A 70 -3.98 -20.69 8.09
C TYR A 70 -4.87 -19.48 8.43
N GLU A 71 -4.27 -18.34 8.80
CA GLU A 71 -5.02 -17.12 9.11
C GLU A 71 -5.74 -16.56 7.87
N ILE A 72 -5.10 -16.58 6.70
CA ILE A 72 -5.76 -16.20 5.44
C ILE A 72 -6.92 -17.15 5.12
N ASP A 73 -6.71 -18.47 5.24
CA ASP A 73 -7.72 -19.50 4.99
C ASP A 73 -8.90 -19.39 5.96
N PHE A 74 -8.64 -19.04 7.22
CA PHE A 74 -9.66 -18.78 8.23
C PHE A 74 -10.63 -17.68 7.77
N HIS A 75 -10.12 -16.57 7.22
CA HIS A 75 -10.96 -15.52 6.67
C HIS A 75 -11.70 -15.95 5.39
N PHE A 76 -11.08 -16.76 4.53
CA PHE A 76 -11.75 -17.29 3.33
C PHE A 76 -12.93 -18.23 3.63
N LYS A 77 -13.06 -18.76 4.86
CA LYS A 77 -14.26 -19.51 5.26
C LYS A 77 -15.53 -18.65 5.26
N LYS A 78 -15.39 -17.34 5.49
CA LYS A 78 -16.51 -16.40 5.60
C LYS A 78 -16.58 -15.42 4.43
N PHE A 79 -15.44 -15.01 3.89
CA PHE A 79 -15.36 -13.94 2.91
C PHE A 79 -14.85 -14.47 1.56
N LYS A 80 -15.38 -13.95 0.45
CA LYS A 80 -14.88 -14.29 -0.89
C LYS A 80 -13.68 -13.43 -1.29
N ASN A 81 -13.58 -12.22 -0.76
CA ASN A 81 -12.55 -11.25 -1.12
C ASN A 81 -11.82 -10.79 0.14
N ILE A 82 -10.50 -10.90 0.15
CA ILE A 82 -9.65 -10.44 1.25
C ILE A 82 -8.74 -9.33 0.72
N PHE A 83 -8.74 -8.17 1.36
CA PHE A 83 -7.87 -7.04 1.04
C PHE A 83 -6.80 -6.87 2.11
N ILE A 84 -5.54 -6.94 1.69
CA ILE A 84 -4.37 -6.66 2.51
C ILE A 84 -3.74 -5.38 1.99
N SER A 85 -3.57 -4.40 2.87
CA SER A 85 -2.79 -3.20 2.56
C SER A 85 -1.65 -3.05 3.56
N GLU A 86 -0.42 -3.06 3.05
CA GLU A 86 0.78 -2.88 3.85
C GLU A 86 1.83 -2.08 3.07
N GLU A 87 2.15 -0.89 3.56
CA GLU A 87 3.13 0.01 2.96
C GLU A 87 4.56 -0.45 3.24
N MET A 88 4.79 -1.05 4.41
CA MET A 88 6.12 -1.46 4.86
C MET A 88 6.70 -2.61 4.04
N LEU A 89 5.90 -3.32 3.23
CA LEU A 89 6.40 -4.35 2.30
C LEU A 89 7.36 -3.75 1.25
N LEU A 90 7.18 -2.49 0.86
CA LEU A 90 8.00 -1.83 -0.15
C LEU A 90 9.19 -1.02 0.42
N VAL A 91 9.31 -0.91 1.74
CA VAL A 91 10.32 -0.07 2.40
C VAL A 91 11.58 -0.86 2.72
N HIS A 92 12.77 -0.47 2.28
CA HIS A 92 14.00 -1.15 2.70
C HIS A 92 14.20 -1.06 4.23
N GLN A 93 14.58 -2.17 4.87
CA GLN A 93 14.89 -2.22 6.30
C GLN A 93 16.22 -2.94 6.52
N ASN A 94 16.99 -2.53 7.53
CA ASN A 94 18.36 -3.01 7.77
C ASN A 94 18.53 -4.54 7.79
N LYS A 95 17.47 -5.30 8.11
CA LYS A 95 17.48 -6.77 8.21
C LYS A 95 16.77 -7.50 7.05
N SER A 96 16.13 -6.77 6.13
CA SER A 96 15.34 -7.37 5.05
C SER A 96 15.28 -6.45 3.84
N SER A 97 15.82 -6.94 2.72
CA SER A 97 15.77 -6.20 1.46
C SER A 97 14.35 -6.23 0.88
N LEU A 98 14.07 -5.26 0.00
CA LEU A 98 12.83 -5.25 -0.78
C LEU A 98 12.64 -6.57 -1.54
N THR A 99 13.70 -7.05 -2.19
CA THR A 99 13.71 -8.27 -3.00
C THR A 99 13.36 -9.49 -2.15
N ASP A 100 13.89 -9.60 -0.93
CA ASP A 100 13.59 -10.72 -0.03
C ASP A 100 12.12 -10.73 0.37
N LYS A 101 11.58 -9.55 0.72
CA LYS A 101 10.16 -9.40 1.11
C LYS A 101 9.23 -9.77 -0.04
N LEU A 102 9.50 -9.28 -1.24
CA LEU A 102 8.69 -9.61 -2.42
C LEU A 102 8.80 -11.09 -2.79
N SER A 103 9.97 -11.70 -2.63
CA SER A 103 10.16 -13.13 -2.86
C SER A 103 9.34 -13.97 -1.87
N ARG A 104 9.35 -13.61 -0.59
CA ARG A 104 8.53 -14.27 0.44
C ARG A 104 7.03 -14.01 0.24
N LEU A 105 6.64 -12.79 -0.14
CA LEU A 105 5.25 -12.47 -0.48
C LEU A 105 4.75 -13.32 -1.65
N LYS A 106 5.58 -13.54 -2.67
CA LYS A 106 5.25 -14.42 -3.80
C LYS A 106 4.95 -15.85 -3.35
N VAL A 107 5.66 -16.36 -2.34
CA VAL A 107 5.40 -17.68 -1.75
C VAL A 107 4.01 -17.74 -1.11
N ILE A 108 3.60 -16.70 -0.37
CA ILE A 108 2.22 -16.61 0.16
C ILE A 108 1.23 -16.57 -1.00
N ALA A 109 1.40 -15.61 -1.91
CA ALA A 109 0.48 -15.33 -3.01
C ALA A 109 0.27 -16.51 -3.96
N ALA A 110 1.25 -17.41 -4.12
CA ALA A 110 1.15 -18.61 -4.94
C ALA A 110 0.06 -19.59 -4.46
N ASN A 111 -0.35 -19.52 -3.18
CA ASN A 111 -1.40 -20.36 -2.62
C ASN A 111 -2.82 -19.87 -2.97
N TYR A 112 -2.95 -18.66 -3.53
CA TYR A 112 -4.23 -17.97 -3.69
C TYR A 112 -4.43 -17.44 -5.12
N ASN A 113 -5.68 -17.13 -5.45
CA ASN A 113 -5.97 -16.26 -6.60
C ASN A 113 -5.66 -14.81 -6.21
N THR A 114 -4.41 -14.39 -6.43
CA THR A 114 -3.91 -13.11 -5.93
C THR A 114 -3.94 -12.02 -7.00
N THR A 115 -4.47 -10.85 -6.67
CA THR A 115 -4.40 -9.61 -7.45
C THR A 115 -3.56 -8.60 -6.70
N TYR A 116 -2.50 -8.07 -7.32
CA TYR A 116 -1.72 -6.98 -6.76
C TYR A 116 -2.32 -5.64 -7.16
N ILE A 117 -2.47 -4.75 -6.18
CA ILE A 117 -2.90 -3.36 -6.40
C ILE A 117 -1.71 -2.47 -6.08
N TYR A 118 -1.36 -1.58 -6.99
CA TYR A 118 -0.31 -0.60 -6.77
C TYR A 118 -0.92 0.79 -6.88
N VAL A 119 -0.72 1.62 -5.86
CA VAL A 119 -1.21 3.00 -5.84
C VAL A 119 0.00 3.92 -5.93
N SER A 120 0.07 4.68 -7.01
CA SER A 120 1.03 5.76 -7.19
C SER A 120 0.33 7.11 -7.28
N ARG A 121 1.09 8.15 -6.95
CA ARG A 121 0.75 9.55 -7.21
C ARG A 121 1.80 10.12 -8.15
N SER A 122 1.46 11.16 -8.90
CA SER A 122 2.45 11.89 -9.69
C SER A 122 3.49 12.50 -8.75
N THR A 123 4.76 12.49 -9.15
CA THR A 123 5.88 12.93 -8.31
C THR A 123 5.67 14.35 -7.78
N GLU A 124 5.08 15.23 -8.60
CA GLU A 124 4.78 16.62 -8.26
C GLU A 124 3.84 16.73 -7.06
N SER A 125 2.92 15.77 -6.92
CA SER A 125 1.95 15.74 -5.81
C SER A 125 2.48 15.07 -4.54
N VAL A 126 3.60 14.35 -4.61
CA VAL A 126 4.25 13.68 -3.47
C VAL A 126 5.22 14.63 -2.76
N LEU A 127 5.92 15.49 -3.50
CA LEU A 127 6.93 16.40 -2.98
C LEU A 127 6.48 17.27 -1.81
N PRO A 128 5.29 17.93 -1.84
CA PRO A 128 4.84 18.74 -0.72
C PRO A 128 4.63 17.93 0.56
N SER A 129 4.07 16.72 0.45
CA SER A 129 3.81 15.82 1.58
C SER A 129 5.11 15.37 2.25
N TYR A 130 6.12 15.01 1.44
CA TYR A 130 7.43 14.63 1.94
C TYR A 130 8.16 15.81 2.61
N TYR A 131 8.07 17.01 2.02
CA TYR A 131 8.68 18.22 2.57
C TYR A 131 8.09 18.60 3.91
N GLN A 132 6.77 18.64 4.02
CA GLN A 132 6.07 18.95 5.28
C GLN A 132 6.45 17.98 6.40
N GLU A 133 6.62 16.70 6.08
CA GLU A 133 7.07 15.72 7.06
C GLU A 133 8.52 15.95 7.52
N ARG A 134 9.44 16.18 6.57
CA ARG A 134 10.86 16.44 6.89
C ARG A 134 11.03 17.74 7.69
N HIS A 135 10.18 18.72 7.42
CA HIS A 135 10.24 20.07 7.98
C HIS A 135 9.13 20.36 8.98
N ARG A 136 8.56 19.34 9.63
CA ARG A 136 7.45 19.47 10.59
C ARG A 136 7.72 20.44 11.76
N ASN A 137 9.00 20.73 12.02
CA ASN A 137 9.43 21.64 13.08
C ASN A 137 9.61 23.09 12.59
N LEU A 138 9.48 23.37 11.28
CA LEU A 138 9.51 24.75 10.79
C LEU A 138 8.23 25.49 11.18
N PRO A 139 8.27 26.82 11.36
CA PRO A 139 7.06 27.62 11.45
C PRO A 139 6.11 27.36 10.26
N GLU A 140 4.81 27.41 10.51
CA GLU A 140 3.76 26.98 9.58
C GLU A 140 3.82 27.69 8.22
N GLU A 141 4.24 28.96 8.22
CA GLU A 141 4.46 29.79 7.03
C GLU A 141 5.49 29.19 6.05
N TYR A 142 6.52 28.51 6.57
CA TYR A 142 7.54 27.84 5.76
C TYR A 142 7.12 26.42 5.35
N GLN A 143 6.24 25.78 6.12
CA GLN A 143 5.69 24.46 5.76
C GLN A 143 4.73 24.54 4.56
N LYS A 144 4.03 25.67 4.41
CA LYS A 144 3.04 25.90 3.35
C LYS A 144 3.63 26.46 2.06
N ASN A 145 4.79 27.11 2.11
CA ASN A 145 5.44 27.72 0.95
C ASN A 145 6.54 26.82 0.36
N PHE A 146 6.15 25.72 -0.28
CA PHE A 146 7.10 24.85 -0.99
C PHE A 146 7.81 25.58 -2.15
N GLY A 147 7.10 26.47 -2.85
CA GLY A 147 7.59 27.20 -4.02
C GLY A 147 8.71 28.20 -3.72
N SER A 148 8.69 28.85 -2.55
CA SER A 148 9.70 29.87 -2.19
C SER A 148 11.06 29.28 -1.84
N VAL A 149 11.13 27.98 -1.53
CA VAL A 149 12.38 27.26 -1.22
C VAL A 149 12.97 26.65 -2.50
N SER A 150 12.13 26.23 -3.44
CA SER A 150 12.55 25.74 -4.75
C SER A 150 13.09 26.85 -5.67
N SER A 151 12.55 28.07 -5.59
CA SER A 151 13.01 29.22 -6.39
C SER A 151 14.41 29.72 -6.02
N THR A 152 14.94 29.33 -4.85
CA THR A 152 16.30 29.69 -4.42
C THR A 152 17.37 28.73 -4.96
N LEU A 153 16.96 27.58 -5.51
CA LEU A 153 17.87 26.52 -5.98
C LEU A 153 17.78 26.26 -7.49
N SER A 154 17.05 27.08 -8.25
CA SER A 154 17.04 27.01 -9.71
C SER A 154 16.86 28.40 -10.32
N PRO A 155 17.64 28.75 -11.35
CA PRO A 155 17.50 30.04 -12.02
C PRO A 155 16.14 30.13 -12.73
N SER A 156 15.51 31.26 -12.51
CA SER A 156 14.25 31.76 -13.09
C SER A 156 13.74 31.07 -14.36
N SER A 157 12.55 30.46 -14.27
CA SER A 157 11.56 30.49 -15.34
C SER A 157 10.14 30.37 -14.78
N SER A 158 9.20 31.01 -15.47
CA SER A 158 7.95 31.59 -15.01
C SER A 158 6.73 30.67 -15.01
N GLY A 159 5.84 30.86 -14.02
CA GLY A 159 4.39 30.96 -14.21
C GLY A 159 3.56 29.68 -14.34
N GLY A 160 2.90 29.26 -13.25
CA GLY A 160 1.82 28.26 -13.29
C GLY A 160 0.92 28.31 -12.06
N THR A 161 -0.38 28.50 -12.28
CA THR A 161 -1.47 28.52 -11.27
C THR A 161 -1.66 27.17 -10.56
N PRO A 162 -2.08 27.15 -9.28
CA PRO A 162 -2.24 25.90 -8.53
C PRO A 162 -3.54 25.18 -8.95
N GLY A 163 -3.38 24.10 -9.71
CA GLY A 163 -4.47 23.19 -10.09
C GLY A 163 -4.83 22.23 -8.95
N GLY A 164 -6.12 22.11 -8.65
CA GLY A 164 -6.65 21.09 -7.76
C GLY A 164 -6.25 19.69 -8.23
N GLY A 165 -5.57 18.93 -7.36
CA GLY A 165 -5.05 17.61 -7.68
C GLY A 165 -6.18 16.64 -8.02
N LYS A 166 -6.31 16.28 -9.30
CA LYS A 166 -7.09 15.12 -9.73
C LYS A 166 -6.35 13.86 -9.28
N PHE A 167 -6.98 13.03 -8.45
CA PHE A 167 -6.48 11.70 -8.15
C PHE A 167 -6.72 10.81 -9.37
N SER A 168 -5.64 10.39 -10.04
CA SER A 168 -5.70 9.34 -11.06
C SER A 168 -5.25 8.02 -10.42
N PHE A 169 -6.14 7.03 -10.43
CA PHE A 169 -5.81 5.67 -10.01
C PHE A 169 -5.36 4.88 -11.25
N SER A 170 -4.05 4.67 -11.38
CA SER A 170 -3.51 3.82 -12.45
C SER A 170 -3.22 2.43 -11.90
N PHE A 171 -3.94 1.42 -12.38
CA PHE A 171 -3.75 0.03 -11.97
C PHE A 171 -2.65 -0.61 -12.82
N TYR A 172 -1.46 -0.81 -12.24
CA TYR A 172 -0.36 -1.52 -12.88
C TYR A 172 -0.34 -2.99 -12.45
N TRP A 173 -0.41 -3.89 -13.43
CA TRP A 173 -0.37 -5.35 -13.23
C TRP A 173 1.07 -5.84 -13.32
N LEU A 174 1.73 -6.03 -12.18
CA LEU A 174 3.17 -6.26 -12.15
C LEU A 174 3.58 -7.74 -12.34
N LEU A 175 2.69 -8.74 -12.24
CA LEU A 175 3.15 -10.14 -12.09
C LEU A 175 2.31 -11.27 -12.74
N ASN A 176 1.24 -11.02 -13.51
CA ASN A 176 0.57 -12.04 -14.35
C ASN A 176 -0.45 -11.39 -15.31
N PRO A 177 -0.38 -11.61 -16.65
CA PRO A 177 -1.28 -10.99 -17.61
C PRO A 177 -2.57 -11.81 -17.74
N THR A 178 -3.59 -11.51 -16.94
CA THR A 178 -4.97 -11.86 -17.30
C THR A 178 -5.86 -10.68 -16.93
N PRO A 179 -6.50 -10.03 -17.92
CA PRO A 179 -7.28 -8.83 -17.67
C PRO A 179 -8.55 -9.19 -16.88
N VAL A 180 -8.73 -8.53 -15.73
CA VAL A 180 -10.02 -8.49 -15.03
C VAL A 180 -10.28 -7.02 -14.74
N GLY A 181 -11.26 -6.44 -15.43
CA GLY A 181 -11.72 -5.08 -15.15
C GLY A 181 -12.28 -5.02 -13.74
N LEU A 182 -11.71 -4.15 -12.90
CA LEU A 182 -12.30 -3.79 -11.62
C LEU A 182 -13.21 -2.59 -11.88
N GLN A 183 -14.50 -2.84 -12.12
CA GLN A 183 -15.51 -1.78 -11.99
C GLN A 183 -15.78 -1.61 -10.48
N ILE A 184 -15.47 -0.43 -9.95
CA ILE A 184 -15.84 -0.01 -8.59
C ILE A 184 -17.18 0.68 -8.67
#